data_AF-A0A7T4FME4-F1
#
_entry.id   AF-A0A7T4FME4-F1
#
_cell.length_a   1.000
_cell.length_b   1.000
_cell.length_c   1.000
_cell.angle_alpha   90.00
_cell.angle_beta   90.00
_cell.angle_gamma   90.00
#
_symmetry.space_group_name_H-M   'P 1'
#
loop_
_entity.id
_entity.type
_entity.pdbx_description
1 polymer ?
#
loop_
_entity_poly.entity_id
_entity_poly.type
_entity_poly.pdbx_seq_one_letter_code
_entity_poly.pdbx_strand_id
1 'polypeptide(L)'
;MKAREFVEMCYQEKENQLNEYMNGNKTYGAKLKNDLTLSSKQEKILYKLVDTVLTDTYLTLLYALDGTISLGNGRQENFKLYGEDGELVFDSGELEMATYEAFYDNKKVKK
;
A
#
# COMPACT_ATOMS: atom_id res chain seq x y z
N MET A 1 -0.85 -5.32 -18.29
CA MET A 1 -0.75 -5.50 -16.82
C MET A 1 -1.72 -6.58 -16.36
N LYS A 2 -1.36 -7.39 -15.36
CA LYS A 2 -2.26 -8.38 -14.73
C LYS A 2 -2.33 -8.18 -13.21
N ALA A 3 -3.33 -8.76 -12.56
CA ALA A 3 -3.60 -8.67 -11.12
C ALA A 3 -2.33 -8.69 -10.23
N ARG A 4 -1.47 -9.69 -10.41
CA ARG A 4 -0.20 -9.81 -9.66
C ARG A 4 0.74 -8.62 -9.87
N GLU A 5 0.97 -8.23 -11.13
CA GLU A 5 1.83 -7.10 -11.48
C GLU A 5 1.28 -5.78 -10.91
N PHE A 6 -0.05 -5.59 -10.96
CA PHE A 6 -0.72 -4.44 -10.37
C PHE A 6 -0.46 -4.36 -8.85
N VAL A 7 -0.63 -5.47 -8.13
CA VAL A 7 -0.37 -5.53 -6.69
C VAL A 7 1.10 -5.31 -6.35
N GLU A 8 2.02 -5.88 -7.14
CA GLU A 8 3.47 -5.67 -6.97
C GLU A 8 3.83 -4.18 -7.15
N MET A 9 3.23 -3.49 -8.12
CA MET A 9 3.36 -2.04 -8.28
C MET A 9 2.79 -1.25 -7.10
N CYS A 10 1.63 -1.66 -6.56
CA CYS A 10 1.08 -1.04 -5.34
C CYS A 10 2.02 -1.21 -4.13
N TYR A 11 2.63 -2.38 -3.96
CA TYR A 11 3.62 -2.60 -2.91
C TYR A 11 4.86 -1.71 -3.10
N GLN A 12 5.37 -1.60 -4.34
CA GLN A 12 6.49 -0.72 -4.65
C GLN A 12 6.16 0.75 -4.36
N GLU A 13 4.97 1.22 -4.73
CA GLU A 13 4.52 2.58 -4.45
C GLU A 13 4.41 2.83 -2.94
N LYS A 14 3.92 1.85 -2.17
CA LYS A 14 3.91 1.91 -0.71
C LYS A 14 5.32 2.05 -0.12
N GLU A 15 6.31 1.32 -0.63
CA GLU A 15 7.72 1.44 -0.19
C GLU A 15 8.33 2.79 -0.60
N ASN A 16 8.01 3.29 -1.80
CA ASN A 16 8.44 4.60 -2.27
C ASN A 16 7.91 5.72 -1.36
N GLN A 17 6.63 5.66 -0.99
CA GLN A 17 6.00 6.62 -0.09
C GLN A 17 6.61 6.57 1.32
N LEU A 18 6.82 5.37 1.86
CA LEU A 18 7.48 5.20 3.15
C LEU A 18 8.89 5.81 3.14
N ASN A 19 9.67 5.52 2.09
CA ASN A 19 11.02 6.07 1.94
C ASN A 19 11.00 7.59 1.81
N GLU A 20 10.08 8.15 1.03
CA GLU A 20 9.93 9.60 0.87
C GLU A 20 9.57 10.29 2.20
N TYR A 21 8.67 9.72 3.01
CA TYR A 21 8.33 10.30 4.31
C TYR A 21 9.47 10.23 5.33
N MET A 22 10.30 9.19 5.27
CA MET A 22 11.34 8.96 6.28
C MET A 22 12.67 9.65 5.92
N ASN A 23 13.00 9.67 4.64
CA ASN A 23 14.32 10.05 4.12
C ASN A 23 14.26 11.16 3.06
N GLY A 24 13.07 11.53 2.59
CA GLY A 24 12.87 12.53 1.55
C GLY A 24 12.58 13.93 2.08
N ASN A 25 12.14 14.80 1.17
CA ASN A 25 11.80 16.20 1.45
C ASN A 25 10.83 16.83 0.42
N LYS A 26 10.36 16.03 -0.54
CA LYS A 26 9.50 16.49 -1.65
C LYS A 26 8.06 16.63 -1.19
N THR A 27 7.60 15.69 -0.36
CA THR A 27 6.22 15.69 0.16
C THR A 27 6.07 16.59 1.39
N TYR A 28 4.84 17.04 1.63
CA TYR A 28 4.53 17.79 2.85
C TYR A 28 4.70 16.93 4.11
N GLY A 29 4.37 15.62 4.04
CA GLY A 29 4.58 14.68 5.13
C GLY A 29 6.06 14.56 5.55
N ALA A 30 6.98 14.52 4.58
CA ALA A 30 8.41 14.50 4.85
C ALA A 30 8.88 15.79 5.55
N LYS A 31 8.36 16.95 5.12
CA LYS A 31 8.67 18.25 5.76
C LYS A 31 8.19 18.27 7.22
N LEU A 32 6.95 17.86 7.47
CA LEU A 32 6.41 17.74 8.83
C LEU A 32 7.24 16.80 9.70
N LYS A 33 7.66 15.63 9.16
CA LYS A 33 8.52 14.70 9.90
C LYS A 33 9.85 15.36 10.30
N ASN A 34 10.45 16.14 9.41
CA ASN A 34 11.71 16.82 9.67
C ASN A 34 11.55 17.94 10.72
N ASP A 35 10.41 18.64 10.73
CA ASP A 35 10.09 19.68 11.72
C ASP A 35 9.90 19.13 13.16
N LEU A 36 9.62 17.83 13.31
CA LEU A 36 9.43 17.21 14.63
C LEU A 36 10.74 17.05 15.43
N THR A 37 11.93 17.19 14.81
CA THR A 37 13.24 17.08 15.48
C THR A 37 13.39 15.84 16.37
N LEU A 38 12.95 14.68 15.86
CA LEU A 38 12.85 13.45 16.64
C LEU A 38 14.22 12.87 17.03
N SER A 39 14.30 12.27 18.21
CA SER A 39 15.42 11.40 18.56
C SER A 39 15.41 10.11 17.73
N SER A 40 16.56 9.44 17.61
CA SER A 40 16.64 8.17 16.85
C SER A 40 15.69 7.08 17.36
N LYS A 41 15.34 7.08 18.65
CA LYS A 41 14.33 6.16 19.20
C LYS A 41 12.93 6.50 18.69
N GLN A 42 12.58 7.79 18.68
CA GLN A 42 11.29 8.25 18.17
C GLN A 42 11.18 8.06 16.66
N GLU A 43 12.25 8.28 15.90
CA GLU A 43 12.27 8.01 14.46
C GLU A 43 11.98 6.54 14.14
N LYS A 44 12.54 5.59 14.91
CA LYS A 44 12.24 4.16 14.75
C LYS A 44 10.78 3.82 15.05
N ILE A 45 10.15 4.50 16.03
CA ILE A 45 8.73 4.32 16.34
C ILE A 45 7.87 4.91 15.22
N LEU A 46 8.20 6.12 14.75
CA LEU A 46 7.50 6.76 13.65
C LEU A 46 7.60 5.93 12.37
N TYR A 47 8.79 5.39 12.06
CA TYR A 47 8.98 4.47 10.93
C TYR A 47 7.99 3.31 10.98
N LYS A 48 7.91 2.62 12.12
CA LYS A 48 6.99 1.49 12.29
C LYS A 48 5.53 1.91 12.16
N LEU A 49 5.16 3.04 12.77
CA LEU A 49 3.80 3.57 12.69
C LEU A 49 3.39 3.85 11.24
N VAL A 50 4.22 4.58 10.49
CA VAL A 50 3.94 4.93 9.10
C VAL A 50 3.98 3.70 8.19
N ASP A 51 4.92 2.77 8.40
CA ASP A 51 4.96 1.48 7.70
C ASP A 51 3.65 0.71 7.88
N THR A 52 3.16 0.62 9.12
CA THR A 52 1.91 -0.04 9.46
C THR A 52 0.72 0.67 8.84
N VAL A 53 0.58 1.99 9.02
CA VAL A 53 -0.56 2.75 8.48
C VAL A 53 -0.62 2.64 6.95
N LEU A 54 0.52 2.76 6.26
CA LEU A 54 0.56 2.56 4.81
C LEU A 54 0.20 1.11 4.46
N THR A 55 0.78 0.11 5.14
CA THR A 55 0.41 -1.29 4.92
C THR A 55 -1.11 -1.49 5.03
N ASP A 56 -1.72 -1.05 6.13
CA ASP A 56 -3.15 -1.21 6.39
C ASP A 56 -4.01 -0.47 5.34
N THR A 57 -3.56 0.71 4.91
CA THR A 57 -4.25 1.50 3.87
C THR A 57 -4.27 0.77 2.53
N TYR A 58 -3.12 0.29 2.07
CA TYR A 58 -3.02 -0.44 0.80
C TYR A 58 -3.77 -1.77 0.84
N LEU A 59 -3.67 -2.52 1.94
CA LEU A 59 -4.43 -3.77 2.11
C LEU A 59 -5.94 -3.52 2.07
N THR A 60 -6.42 -2.51 2.80
CA THR A 60 -7.85 -2.14 2.80
C THR A 60 -8.31 -1.80 1.39
N LEU A 61 -7.55 -1.00 0.64
CA LEU A 61 -7.91 -0.63 -0.72
C LEU A 61 -7.90 -1.84 -1.67
N LEU A 62 -6.86 -2.67 -1.63
CA LEU A 62 -6.74 -3.84 -2.50
C LEU A 62 -7.84 -4.87 -2.24
N TYR A 63 -8.17 -5.15 -0.97
CA TYR A 63 -9.26 -6.04 -0.60
C TYR A 63 -10.64 -5.47 -0.93
N ALA A 64 -10.82 -4.16 -0.82
CA ALA A 64 -12.06 -3.52 -1.25
C ALA A 64 -12.24 -3.63 -2.78
N LEU A 65 -11.16 -3.43 -3.55
CA LEU A 65 -11.17 -3.63 -5.01
C LEU A 65 -11.39 -5.09 -5.40
N ASP A 66 -10.85 -6.01 -4.61
CA ASP A 66 -11.08 -7.44 -4.80
C ASP A 66 -12.53 -7.86 -4.54
N GLY A 67 -13.29 -7.02 -3.83
CA GLY A 67 -14.66 -7.30 -3.42
C GLY A 67 -14.73 -8.17 -2.17
N THR A 68 -13.67 -8.28 -1.38
CA THR A 68 -13.67 -9.07 -0.11
C THR A 68 -14.09 -8.24 1.10
N ILE A 69 -14.00 -6.92 1.03
CA ILE A 69 -14.48 -5.99 2.07
C ILE A 69 -15.19 -4.77 1.46
N SER A 70 -15.97 -4.03 2.27
CA SER A 70 -16.52 -2.73 1.88
C SER A 70 -15.45 -1.63 1.82
N LEU A 71 -15.56 -0.73 0.83
CA LEU A 71 -14.80 0.52 0.82
C LEU A 71 -15.50 1.58 1.70
N GLY A 72 -14.89 1.91 2.84
CA GLY A 72 -15.47 2.84 3.81
C GLY A 72 -16.80 2.33 4.37
N ASN A 73 -17.78 3.24 4.53
CA ASN A 73 -19.13 2.89 4.98
C ASN A 73 -20.06 2.49 3.82
N GLY A 74 -19.50 2.19 2.64
CA GLY A 74 -20.25 1.77 1.47
C GLY A 74 -20.70 0.31 1.53
N ARG A 75 -21.53 -0.08 0.56
CA ARG A 75 -21.82 -1.49 0.30
C ARG A 75 -20.58 -2.16 -0.30
N GLN A 76 -20.32 -3.39 0.09
CA GLN A 76 -19.35 -4.25 -0.57
C GLN A 76 -19.80 -4.53 -2.01
N GLU A 77 -18.92 -4.30 -2.97
CA GLU A 77 -19.17 -4.49 -4.40
C GLU A 77 -17.96 -5.16 -5.04
N ASN A 78 -18.19 -5.83 -6.17
CA ASN A 78 -17.12 -6.43 -6.97
C ASN A 78 -16.63 -5.39 -7.99
N PHE A 79 -15.33 -5.14 -8.02
CA PHE A 79 -14.73 -4.21 -8.99
C PHE A 79 -13.95 -4.96 -10.07
N LYS A 80 -13.86 -4.31 -11.23
CA LYS A 80 -12.95 -4.67 -12.31
C LYS A 80 -12.13 -3.45 -12.65
N LEU A 81 -10.85 -3.65 -12.96
CA LEU A 81 -9.99 -2.58 -13.44
C LEU A 81 -9.58 -2.86 -14.88
N TYR A 82 -9.77 -1.86 -15.74
CA TYR A 82 -9.30 -1.86 -17.12
C TYR A 82 -8.21 -0.82 -17.28
N GLY A 83 -7.17 -1.14 -18.05
CA GLY A 83 -6.12 -0.20 -18.44
C GLY A 83 -6.64 0.83 -19.45
N GLU A 84 -5.82 1.85 -19.72
CA GLU A 84 -6.14 2.86 -20.76
C GLU A 84 -6.26 2.25 -22.17
N ASP A 85 -5.59 1.10 -22.40
CA ASP A 85 -5.68 0.31 -23.62
C ASP A 85 -7.01 -0.48 -23.74
N GLY A 86 -7.85 -0.43 -22.70
CA GLY A 86 -9.10 -1.18 -22.61
C GLY A 86 -8.93 -2.65 -22.17
N GLU A 87 -7.70 -3.09 -21.90
CA GLU A 87 -7.42 -4.46 -21.47
C GLU A 87 -7.75 -4.65 -19.99
N LEU A 88 -8.31 -5.82 -19.65
CA LEU A 88 -8.61 -6.17 -18.27
C LEU A 88 -7.30 -6.40 -17.48
N VAL A 89 -7.12 -5.61 -16.43
CA VAL A 89 -6.02 -5.73 -15.46
C VAL A 89 -6.34 -6.81 -14.43
N PHE A 90 -7.51 -6.71 -13.80
CA PHE A 90 -8.02 -7.71 -12.86
C PHE A 90 -9.55 -7.75 -12.82
N ASP A 91 -10.08 -8.94 -12.49
CA ASP A 91 -11.46 -9.14 -12.03
C ASP A 91 -11.49 -9.30 -10.49
N SER A 92 -12.67 -9.18 -9.90
CA SER A 92 -12.89 -9.39 -8.46
C SER A 92 -12.54 -10.84 -8.08
N GLY A 93 -11.80 -11.00 -6.98
CA GLY A 93 -11.29 -12.27 -6.47
C GLY A 93 -9.87 -12.62 -6.93
N GLU A 94 -9.27 -11.83 -7.83
CA GLU A 94 -7.91 -12.07 -8.34
C GLU A 94 -6.80 -11.38 -7.52
N LEU A 95 -7.14 -10.40 -6.67
CA LEU A 95 -6.18 -9.59 -5.93
C LEU A 95 -5.82 -10.17 -4.55
N GLU A 96 -6.70 -10.92 -3.89
CA GLU A 96 -6.48 -11.37 -2.50
C GLU A 96 -5.16 -12.12 -2.33
N MET A 97 -4.92 -13.17 -3.13
CA MET A 97 -3.71 -13.98 -3.04
C MET A 97 -2.46 -13.18 -3.40
N ALA A 98 -2.52 -12.40 -4.48
CA ALA A 98 -1.40 -11.55 -4.89
C ALA A 98 -1.04 -10.52 -3.79
N THR A 99 -2.06 -9.97 -3.12
CA THR A 99 -1.90 -9.02 -2.01
C THR A 99 -1.22 -9.70 -0.82
N TYR A 100 -1.64 -10.91 -0.49
CA TYR A 100 -1.02 -11.69 0.57
C TYR A 100 0.47 -11.95 0.29
N GLU A 101 0.80 -12.45 -0.91
CA GLU A 101 2.19 -12.71 -1.32
C GLU A 101 3.04 -11.43 -1.25
N ALA A 102 2.54 -10.32 -1.80
CA ALA A 102 3.30 -9.08 -1.91
C ALA A 102 3.52 -8.38 -0.55
N PHE A 103 2.52 -8.33 0.32
CA PHE A 103 2.59 -7.54 1.56
C PHE A 103 3.04 -8.34 2.79
N TYR A 104 2.85 -9.66 2.82
CA TYR A 104 3.17 -10.49 3.98
C TYR A 104 4.38 -11.39 3.78
N ASP A 105 4.51 -12.07 2.63
CA ASP A 105 5.64 -12.97 2.41
C ASP A 105 6.94 -12.19 2.16
N ASN A 106 6.88 -11.04 1.47
CA ASN A 106 8.05 -10.16 1.35
C ASN A 106 8.55 -9.60 2.71
N LYS A 107 7.67 -9.45 3.71
CA LYS A 107 8.07 -9.05 5.08
C LYS A 107 8.85 -10.16 5.81
N LYS A 108 8.73 -11.42 5.40
CA LYS A 108 9.50 -12.54 5.98
C LYS A 108 10.94 -12.59 5.44
N VAL A 109 11.16 -12.14 4.21
CA VAL A 109 12.49 -12.15 3.56
C VAL A 109 13.39 -10.99 4.03
N LYS A 110 12.80 -9.86 4.44
CA LYS A 110 13.52 -8.66 4.91
C LYS A 110 13.81 -8.64 6.43
N LYS A 111 13.66 -9.77 7.15
CA LYS A 111 13.95 -9.88 8.60
C LYS A 111 15.36 -10.38 8.88
#